data_AF-A0A9K3KCW6-F1
#
_entry.id   AF-A0A9K3KCW6-F1
#
_cell.length_a   1.000
_cell.length_b   1.000
_cell.length_c   1.000
_cell.angle_alpha   90.00
_cell.angle_beta   90.00
_cell.angle_gamma   90.00
#
_symmetry.space_group_name_H-M   'P 1'
#
loop_
_entity.id
_entity.type
_entity.pdbx_description
1 polymer ?
#
loop_
_entity_poly.entity_id
_entity_poly.type
_entity_poly.pdbx_seq_one_letter_code
_entity_poly.pdbx_strand_id
1 'polypeptide(L)'
;MPVRTSLPPMGQPMTQRRRQKYYNTSSLNGKWCVLLTISMALSVYMVIVTETVHLSSSMEPSLHMDNPLLDFVKSSFSSKVRDVSSTRTTIHRHNVSDTTTTMAKNLEYDGDEDDQKKKKNSSNRTTSSDNQNPAVEERHIPRRKPNNDRRRDRNRAKPPINETEIDWSKYTFEETAMPPDISNMEFYNITSDGEFNLWDHDPTLPYWMKTYFRWHKWKRRTWDLKNWKSERWLIVQCLMDQDKRKCGGTSDRLKPIPTLLRLAYDTKRILLIRWTRPSLLEEFLMPPVGGLDWRVPPAMVDVIHNVSYGKKLSPFQLIDKYTHTGMSLVRAKYQTNTPHLTYKSLVEQDTNATRPDYMARRRMELSSQPDFNQVFHKVWRIFFTPSTPVADIIQNKLETLGLTPHHYVASHLRALYAVDTNDRPEWYIQLYTENALACATQLRPGVPIYFASDSAVATLHALKVGKEKRVSCNMTVFDEQPVAEALAMGVVASIPDPNPPWHLDTMIGPAPKFYDTFVDLYLMALAGCVTHGKGGYGHWALLIGGNVNCTLQQDIIGRRRFPENPCTFTPSVREELKENKDTETLSSSARDSLLMPPMTKVLDGDILR
;
A
#
# COMPACT_ATOMS: atom_id res chain seq x y z
N MET A 1 59.51 11.62 67.13
CA MET A 1 59.71 11.87 65.68
C MET A 1 59.85 10.52 64.98
N PRO A 2 58.93 10.12 64.08
CA PRO A 2 59.01 8.84 63.40
C PRO A 2 59.35 8.95 61.91
N VAL A 3 59.92 7.83 61.47
CA VAL A 3 60.37 7.34 60.16
C VAL A 3 59.37 7.57 59.02
N ARG A 4 59.88 7.87 57.81
CA ARG A 4 59.23 7.45 56.55
C ARG A 4 60.24 7.10 55.46
N THR A 5 59.96 5.94 54.89
CA THR A 5 60.67 5.12 53.90
C THR A 5 60.49 5.64 52.47
N SER A 6 61.55 5.63 51.67
CA SER A 6 61.55 5.87 50.22
C SER A 6 61.35 4.58 49.42
N LEU A 7 60.38 4.59 48.50
CA LEU A 7 60.09 3.52 47.52
C LEU A 7 61.00 3.64 46.27
N PRO A 8 61.35 2.52 45.60
CA PRO A 8 62.02 2.52 44.30
C PRO A 8 61.01 2.50 43.12
N PRO A 9 61.46 2.80 41.87
CA PRO A 9 60.56 2.97 40.73
C PRO A 9 60.11 1.62 40.13
N MET A 10 58.81 1.49 39.87
CA MET A 10 58.22 0.37 39.13
C MET A 10 58.44 0.54 37.62
N GLY A 11 58.86 -0.56 37.00
CA GLY A 11 59.09 -0.70 35.56
C GLY A 11 57.83 -0.76 34.71
N GLN A 12 58.05 -0.52 33.42
CA GLN A 12 57.08 -0.63 32.33
C GLN A 12 56.65 -2.09 32.10
N PRO A 13 55.38 -2.37 31.76
CA PRO A 13 55.00 -3.68 31.27
C PRO A 13 55.15 -3.78 29.74
N MET A 14 55.88 -4.80 29.31
CA MET A 14 55.98 -5.29 27.94
C MET A 14 54.61 -5.71 27.38
N THR A 15 54.26 -5.21 26.19
CA THR A 15 53.17 -5.75 25.38
C THR A 15 53.62 -7.02 24.65
N GLN A 16 53.16 -8.18 25.12
CA GLN A 16 53.39 -9.48 24.49
C GLN A 16 52.38 -9.71 23.36
N ARG A 17 52.80 -9.48 22.10
CA ARG A 17 52.02 -9.86 20.90
C ARG A 17 52.02 -11.38 20.71
N ARG A 18 50.94 -12.06 21.11
CA ARG A 18 50.63 -13.43 20.65
C ARG A 18 50.22 -13.39 19.18
N ARG A 19 51.08 -13.89 18.29
CA ARG A 19 50.74 -14.26 16.91
C ARG A 19 49.94 -15.57 16.94
N GLN A 20 48.63 -15.50 16.78
CA GLN A 20 47.80 -16.65 16.45
C GLN A 20 47.98 -16.96 14.96
N LYS A 21 48.63 -18.08 14.64
CA LYS A 21 48.70 -18.63 13.28
C LYS A 21 47.30 -19.15 12.93
N TYR A 22 46.63 -18.49 11.99
CA TYR A 22 45.48 -19.07 11.31
C TYR A 22 45.98 -20.19 10.38
N TYR A 23 45.47 -21.40 10.60
CA TYR A 23 45.62 -22.49 9.66
C TYR A 23 44.75 -22.19 8.42
N ASN A 24 45.42 -22.09 7.28
CA ASN A 24 44.79 -22.04 5.97
C ASN A 24 44.21 -23.44 5.68
N THR A 25 42.91 -23.65 5.88
CA THR A 25 42.22 -24.83 5.37
C THR A 25 41.87 -24.61 3.91
N SER A 26 42.79 -25.01 3.05
CA SER A 26 42.60 -25.16 1.62
C SER A 26 41.57 -26.24 1.29
N SER A 27 40.66 -25.92 0.37
CA SER A 27 40.17 -26.84 -0.66
C SER A 27 39.50 -28.14 -0.16
N LEU A 28 38.28 -28.02 0.38
CA LEU A 28 37.33 -29.13 0.33
C LEU A 28 36.77 -29.24 -1.10
N ASN A 29 37.19 -30.30 -1.80
CA ASN A 29 36.74 -30.69 -3.13
C ASN A 29 35.22 -30.59 -3.26
N GLY A 30 34.70 -29.83 -4.23
CA GLY A 30 33.26 -29.62 -4.46
C GLY A 30 32.43 -30.90 -4.62
N LYS A 31 33.06 -32.05 -4.90
CA LYS A 31 32.43 -33.37 -4.92
C LYS A 31 31.90 -33.81 -3.55
N TRP A 32 32.55 -33.40 -2.45
CA TRP A 32 32.10 -33.73 -1.09
C TRP A 32 30.88 -32.92 -0.65
N CYS A 33 30.75 -31.66 -1.10
CA CYS A 33 29.54 -30.86 -0.84
C CYS A 33 28.30 -31.48 -1.52
N VAL A 34 28.44 -31.98 -2.75
CA VAL A 34 27.33 -32.65 -3.45
C VAL A 34 26.92 -33.94 -2.72
N LEU A 35 27.88 -34.75 -2.29
CA LEU A 35 27.59 -35.98 -1.53
C LEU A 35 26.94 -35.71 -0.17
N LEU A 36 27.38 -34.68 0.55
CA LEU A 36 26.74 -34.24 1.81
C LEU A 36 25.31 -33.75 1.59
N THR A 37 25.06 -33.03 0.49
CA THR A 37 23.72 -32.52 0.16
C THR A 37 22.77 -33.66 -0.21
N ILE A 38 23.25 -34.64 -0.98
CA ILE A 38 22.47 -35.85 -1.33
C ILE A 38 22.19 -36.68 -0.06
N SER A 39 23.18 -36.84 0.82
CA SER A 39 23.00 -37.57 2.08
C SER A 39 21.94 -36.92 2.96
N MET A 40 21.96 -35.59 3.11
CA MET A 40 20.95 -34.87 3.88
C MET A 40 19.55 -35.00 3.27
N ALA A 41 19.43 -34.91 1.94
CA ALA A 41 18.16 -35.08 1.26
C ALA A 41 17.58 -36.50 1.44
N LEU A 42 18.43 -37.53 1.40
CA LEU A 42 18.03 -38.92 1.65
C LEU A 42 17.59 -39.14 3.10
N SER A 43 18.28 -38.53 4.07
CA SER A 43 17.87 -38.61 5.48
C SER A 43 16.51 -37.97 5.72
N VAL A 44 16.22 -36.80 5.13
CA VAL A 44 14.91 -36.15 5.22
C VAL A 44 13.82 -37.00 4.56
N TYR A 45 14.10 -37.56 3.37
CA TYR A 45 13.16 -38.44 2.69
C TYR A 45 12.82 -39.69 3.52
N MET A 46 13.82 -40.32 4.16
CA MET A 46 13.60 -41.49 5.00
C MET A 46 12.76 -41.17 6.25
N VAL A 47 12.89 -39.99 6.84
CA VAL A 47 12.04 -39.52 7.96
C VAL A 47 10.59 -39.35 7.52
N ILE A 48 10.35 -38.74 6.35
CA ILE A 48 8.99 -38.55 5.81
C ILE A 48 8.34 -39.91 5.50
N VAL A 49 9.09 -40.85 4.93
CA VAL A 49 8.59 -42.21 4.64
C VAL A 49 8.29 -42.97 5.94
N THR A 50 9.11 -42.83 6.98
CA THR A 50 8.84 -43.49 8.26
C THR A 50 7.63 -42.91 8.97
N GLU A 51 7.42 -41.59 8.95
CA GLU A 51 6.21 -40.98 9.54
C GLU A 51 4.93 -41.35 8.77
N THR A 52 4.98 -41.37 7.44
CA THR A 52 3.82 -41.76 6.61
C THR A 52 3.45 -43.23 6.76
N VAL A 53 4.43 -44.13 6.90
CA VAL A 53 4.18 -45.54 7.21
C VAL A 53 3.61 -45.72 8.62
N HIS A 54 4.04 -44.89 9.59
CA HIS A 54 3.53 -44.97 10.96
C HIS A 54 2.09 -44.44 11.11
N LEU A 55 1.70 -43.46 10.30
CA LEU A 55 0.33 -42.94 10.24
C LEU A 55 -0.65 -43.94 9.60
N SER A 56 -0.19 -44.73 8.63
CA SER A 56 -1.00 -45.74 7.94
C SER A 56 -1.34 -46.96 8.82
N SER A 57 -0.51 -47.27 9.82
CA SER A 57 -0.68 -48.47 10.67
C SER A 57 -1.54 -48.26 11.93
N SER A 58 -2.09 -47.07 12.17
CA SER A 58 -2.81 -46.75 13.42
C SER A 58 -4.33 -46.65 13.32
N MET A 59 -4.95 -46.96 12.18
CA MET A 59 -6.41 -47.00 12.08
C MET A 59 -6.95 -48.42 12.31
N GLU A 60 -7.24 -48.74 13.57
CA GLU A 60 -8.23 -49.77 13.91
C GLU A 60 -9.63 -49.16 14.08
N PRO A 61 -10.70 -49.87 13.69
CA PRO A 61 -12.06 -49.35 13.69
C PRO A 61 -12.73 -49.60 15.05
N SER A 62 -13.22 -48.54 15.70
CA SER A 62 -14.14 -48.69 16.83
C SER A 62 -15.36 -47.77 16.73
N LEU A 63 -16.52 -48.45 16.75
CA LEU A 63 -17.78 -48.13 17.42
C LEU A 63 -18.57 -46.86 17.03
N HIS A 64 -19.68 -47.15 16.33
CA HIS A 64 -21.03 -46.63 16.52
C HIS A 64 -21.22 -45.37 17.38
N MET A 65 -21.56 -44.27 16.71
CA MET A 65 -22.51 -43.28 17.22
C MET A 65 -23.46 -42.89 16.07
N ASP A 66 -24.76 -43.09 16.31
CA ASP A 66 -25.84 -42.70 15.41
C ASP A 66 -25.94 -41.17 15.34
N ASN A 67 -25.91 -40.63 14.14
CA ASN A 67 -26.07 -39.20 13.90
C ASN A 67 -27.13 -38.99 12.80
N PRO A 68 -28.33 -38.49 13.14
CA PRO A 68 -29.44 -38.33 12.20
C PRO A 68 -29.32 -36.98 11.49
N LEU A 69 -28.35 -36.86 10.59
CA LEU A 69 -28.20 -35.66 9.75
C LEU A 69 -27.72 -35.98 8.32
N LEU A 70 -27.95 -37.22 7.86
CA LEU A 70 -27.52 -37.70 6.55
C LEU A 70 -28.64 -38.30 5.68
N ASP A 71 -29.90 -38.08 6.04
CA ASP A 71 -31.07 -38.52 5.25
C ASP A 71 -31.69 -37.42 4.37
N PHE A 72 -31.15 -36.19 4.38
CA PHE A 72 -31.71 -35.09 3.60
C PHE A 72 -31.07 -34.86 2.22
N VAL A 73 -29.98 -35.55 1.88
CA VAL A 73 -29.24 -35.33 0.60
C VAL A 73 -29.42 -36.47 -0.42
N LYS A 74 -30.16 -37.54 -0.09
CA LYS A 74 -30.37 -38.67 -1.02
C LYS A 74 -31.74 -38.74 -1.70
N SER A 75 -32.65 -37.78 -1.50
CA SER A 75 -34.01 -37.85 -2.06
C SER A 75 -34.26 -37.06 -3.35
N SER A 76 -33.27 -36.33 -3.89
CA SER A 76 -33.47 -35.49 -5.08
C SER A 76 -32.54 -35.87 -6.23
N PHE A 77 -32.69 -37.07 -6.80
CA PHE A 77 -32.39 -37.38 -8.21
C PHE A 77 -32.86 -38.81 -8.55
N SER A 78 -34.17 -39.00 -8.66
CA SER A 78 -34.74 -40.15 -9.38
C SER A 78 -36.16 -39.84 -9.82
N SER A 79 -36.34 -39.41 -11.07
CA SER A 79 -37.40 -39.87 -11.98
C SER A 79 -37.47 -38.97 -13.21
N LYS A 80 -37.16 -39.55 -14.37
CA LYS A 80 -38.02 -39.57 -15.57
C LYS A 80 -37.21 -40.09 -16.75
N VAL A 81 -37.25 -41.41 -16.89
CA VAL A 81 -37.11 -42.09 -18.17
C VAL A 81 -38.44 -41.93 -18.91
N ARG A 82 -38.41 -41.34 -20.10
CA ARG A 82 -39.36 -41.61 -21.18
C ARG A 82 -38.60 -41.68 -22.50
N ASP A 83 -38.70 -42.83 -23.14
CA ASP A 83 -38.40 -43.06 -24.55
C ASP A 83 -39.16 -42.08 -25.44
N VAL A 84 -38.55 -41.68 -26.57
CA VAL A 84 -39.14 -41.67 -27.92
C VAL A 84 -38.05 -41.38 -28.98
N SER A 85 -37.93 -42.35 -29.90
CA SER A 85 -37.52 -42.33 -31.32
C SER A 85 -36.30 -41.52 -31.82
N SER A 86 -35.31 -42.28 -32.30
CA SER A 86 -34.90 -42.36 -33.72
C SER A 86 -35.01 -41.06 -34.55
N THR A 87 -33.87 -40.40 -34.79
CA THR A 87 -33.58 -39.88 -36.13
C THR A 87 -32.09 -40.00 -36.46
N ARG A 88 -31.90 -40.51 -37.68
CA ARG A 88 -30.67 -40.90 -38.35
C ARG A 88 -30.00 -39.64 -38.91
N THR A 89 -28.73 -39.37 -38.57
CA THR A 89 -27.96 -38.36 -39.31
C THR A 89 -26.50 -38.77 -39.50
N THR A 90 -26.11 -38.59 -40.75
CA THR A 90 -24.94 -39.02 -41.51
C THR A 90 -23.61 -38.47 -40.96
N ILE A 91 -22.61 -39.34 -40.79
CA ILE A 91 -21.23 -38.96 -40.49
C ILE A 91 -20.53 -38.60 -41.80
N HIS A 92 -20.22 -37.32 -42.02
CA HIS A 92 -19.22 -36.88 -42.98
C HIS A 92 -17.86 -36.76 -42.29
N ARG A 93 -16.91 -37.62 -42.69
CA ARG A 93 -15.48 -37.46 -42.41
C ARG A 93 -14.94 -36.25 -43.17
N HIS A 94 -14.34 -35.30 -42.47
CA HIS A 94 -13.39 -34.35 -43.06
C HIS A 94 -11.99 -34.62 -42.51
N ASN A 95 -11.07 -34.82 -43.45
CA ASN A 95 -9.64 -35.00 -43.24
C ASN A 95 -9.03 -33.72 -42.62
N VAL A 96 -8.30 -33.89 -41.53
CA VAL A 96 -7.41 -32.87 -40.97
C VAL A 96 -6.05 -33.06 -41.64
N SER A 97 -5.63 -32.09 -42.44
CA SER A 97 -4.28 -31.99 -42.99
C SER A 97 -3.43 -31.12 -42.07
N ASP A 98 -2.42 -31.75 -41.47
CA ASP A 98 -1.34 -31.12 -40.73
C ASP A 98 -0.57 -30.11 -41.60
N THR A 99 -0.38 -28.91 -41.07
CA THR A 99 0.73 -28.04 -41.48
C THR A 99 1.33 -27.38 -40.26
N THR A 100 2.44 -27.96 -39.81
CA THR A 100 3.42 -27.39 -38.89
C THR A 100 4.08 -26.19 -39.56
N THR A 101 4.05 -25.02 -38.92
CA THR A 101 5.02 -23.95 -39.22
C THR A 101 5.44 -23.27 -37.92
N THR A 102 6.66 -23.61 -37.53
CA THR A 102 7.51 -23.01 -36.50
C THR A 102 7.86 -21.58 -36.90
N MET A 103 7.56 -20.58 -36.07
CA MET A 103 8.41 -19.37 -35.91
C MET A 103 8.20 -18.78 -34.50
N ALA A 104 9.11 -19.16 -33.60
CA ALA A 104 9.36 -18.44 -32.37
C ALA A 104 10.13 -17.15 -32.68
N LYS A 105 9.60 -16.00 -32.28
CA LYS A 105 10.38 -14.77 -32.11
C LYS A 105 10.25 -14.28 -30.68
N ASN A 106 11.37 -14.33 -29.97
CA ASN A 106 11.59 -13.69 -28.69
C ASN A 106 11.42 -12.16 -28.85
N LEU A 107 10.48 -11.59 -28.11
CA LEU A 107 10.37 -10.15 -27.88
C LEU A 107 10.69 -9.91 -26.40
N GLU A 108 11.95 -9.60 -26.13
CA GLU A 108 12.43 -9.05 -24.87
C GLU A 108 11.83 -7.64 -24.71
N TYR A 109 10.96 -7.48 -23.70
CA TYR A 109 10.35 -6.20 -23.36
C TYR A 109 11.12 -5.57 -22.19
N ASP A 110 11.87 -4.52 -22.52
CA ASP A 110 12.65 -3.71 -21.58
C ASP A 110 12.07 -2.28 -21.45
N GLY A 111 11.41 -2.02 -20.33
CA GLY A 111 11.04 -0.66 -19.91
C GLY A 111 10.13 -0.63 -18.68
N ASP A 112 10.65 -0.08 -17.57
CA ASP A 112 10.05 1.01 -16.77
C ASP A 112 10.85 1.19 -15.46
N GLU A 113 11.94 1.95 -15.57
CA GLU A 113 12.64 2.60 -14.43
C GLU A 113 12.62 4.11 -14.66
N ASP A 114 11.46 4.73 -14.45
CA ASP A 114 11.33 6.18 -14.25
C ASP A 114 10.99 6.42 -12.79
N ASP A 115 12.01 6.54 -11.93
CA ASP A 115 11.94 7.35 -10.70
C ASP A 115 13.30 7.58 -10.03
N GLN A 116 14.32 8.03 -10.79
CA GLN A 116 15.55 8.58 -10.19
C GLN A 116 16.21 9.66 -11.06
N LYS A 117 15.58 10.83 -11.23
CA LYS A 117 16.31 12.03 -11.72
C LYS A 117 15.76 13.33 -11.13
N LYS A 118 16.49 13.91 -10.18
CA LYS A 118 16.61 15.38 -10.01
C LYS A 118 17.79 15.70 -9.09
N LYS A 119 18.89 16.21 -9.67
CA LYS A 119 19.73 17.32 -9.16
C LYS A 119 21.00 17.47 -9.99
N LYS A 120 21.06 18.57 -10.75
CA LYS A 120 22.13 19.61 -10.71
C LYS A 120 22.21 20.31 -12.07
N ASN A 121 21.85 21.59 -12.09
CA ASN A 121 22.46 22.61 -12.93
C ASN A 121 22.55 23.87 -12.08
N SER A 122 23.75 24.19 -11.61
CA SER A 122 24.15 25.51 -11.13
C SER A 122 25.67 25.48 -10.88
N SER A 123 26.44 26.04 -11.83
CA SER A 123 27.46 27.07 -11.55
C SER A 123 28.38 27.23 -12.77
N ASN A 124 28.25 28.36 -13.47
CA ASN A 124 29.38 29.02 -14.12
C ASN A 124 30.02 29.94 -13.07
N ARG A 125 31.32 29.83 -12.79
CA ARG A 125 32.23 30.99 -12.65
C ARG A 125 33.69 30.60 -12.40
N THR A 126 34.53 31.12 -13.30
CA THR A 126 35.83 31.79 -13.14
C THR A 126 36.97 31.17 -12.31
N THR A 127 38.10 31.13 -13.01
CA THR A 127 39.50 30.83 -12.66
C THR A 127 40.23 31.92 -11.86
N SER A 128 41.43 31.54 -11.38
CA SER A 128 42.46 32.28 -10.61
C SER A 128 42.25 32.23 -9.09
N SER A 129 43.24 32.00 -8.24
CA SER A 129 44.70 32.02 -8.35
C SER A 129 45.34 31.16 -7.24
N ASP A 130 46.65 30.95 -7.38
CA ASP A 130 47.58 30.20 -6.54
C ASP A 130 47.41 30.26 -5.01
N ASN A 131 47.62 29.11 -4.35
CA ASN A 131 48.50 29.07 -3.18
C ASN A 131 49.00 27.65 -2.86
N GLN A 132 50.29 27.54 -2.61
CA GLN A 132 51.03 26.33 -2.26
C GLN A 132 50.91 26.03 -0.75
N ASN A 133 50.66 24.77 -0.36
CA ASN A 133 51.22 24.10 0.84
C ASN A 133 50.74 22.63 0.99
N PRO A 134 51.42 21.79 1.82
CA PRO A 134 51.86 20.47 1.38
C PRO A 134 50.98 19.29 1.79
N ALA A 135 51.05 18.28 0.91
CA ALA A 135 50.89 16.83 1.09
C ALA A 135 50.24 16.33 2.40
N VAL A 136 48.93 16.07 2.32
CA VAL A 136 48.27 15.03 3.11
C VAL A 136 48.10 13.80 2.20
N GLU A 137 48.62 12.67 2.65
CA GLU A 137 48.59 11.37 1.99
C GLU A 137 47.14 10.85 1.90
N GLU A 138 46.42 11.25 0.86
CA GLU A 138 45.10 10.70 0.53
C GLU A 138 45.26 9.25 0.04
N ARG A 139 44.75 8.30 0.83
CA ARG A 139 44.55 6.92 0.38
C ARG A 139 43.61 6.92 -0.81
N HIS A 140 44.19 6.61 -1.96
CA HIS A 140 43.52 6.48 -3.24
C HIS A 140 42.55 5.29 -3.21
N ILE A 141 41.27 5.56 -2.96
CA ILE A 141 40.19 4.59 -3.20
C ILE A 141 39.96 4.56 -4.73
N PRO A 142 40.13 3.42 -5.42
CA PRO A 142 39.94 3.35 -6.86
C PRO A 142 38.51 3.70 -7.23
N ARG A 143 38.33 4.80 -7.97
CA ARG A 143 37.07 5.20 -8.58
C ARG A 143 36.60 4.08 -9.51
N ARG A 144 35.53 3.39 -9.13
CA ARG A 144 34.79 2.48 -10.02
C ARG A 144 34.27 3.25 -11.24
N LYS A 145 34.40 2.62 -12.41
CA LYS A 145 34.16 3.15 -13.77
C LYS A 145 32.75 3.70 -14.02
N PRO A 146 32.59 4.62 -15.01
CA PRO A 146 31.32 5.26 -15.35
C PRO A 146 30.44 4.35 -16.22
N ASN A 147 29.64 3.48 -15.60
CA ASN A 147 28.62 2.70 -16.31
C ASN A 147 27.31 3.49 -16.55
N ASN A 148 27.15 4.66 -15.92
CA ASN A 148 25.91 5.43 -16.02
C ASN A 148 25.77 6.25 -17.32
N ASP A 149 26.86 6.69 -17.94
CA ASP A 149 26.78 7.51 -19.16
C ASP A 149 26.41 6.68 -20.40
N ARG A 150 26.96 5.47 -20.56
CA ARG A 150 26.56 4.55 -21.64
C ARG A 150 25.08 4.15 -21.61
N ARG A 151 24.47 4.08 -20.42
CA ARG A 151 23.04 3.77 -20.26
C ARG A 151 22.16 4.97 -20.63
N ARG A 152 22.67 6.19 -20.44
CA ARG A 152 21.99 7.44 -20.80
C ARG A 152 21.93 7.66 -22.30
N ASP A 153 22.99 7.30 -23.01
CA ASP A 153 23.04 7.40 -24.48
C ASP A 153 22.18 6.33 -25.18
N ARG A 154 22.11 5.11 -24.63
CA ARG A 154 21.17 4.08 -25.11
C ARG A 154 19.70 4.48 -25.00
N ASN A 155 19.33 5.22 -23.96
CA ASN A 155 17.94 5.69 -23.81
C ASN A 155 17.61 6.90 -24.68
N ARG A 156 18.60 7.69 -25.12
CA ARG A 156 18.40 8.77 -26.09
C ARG A 156 18.25 8.28 -27.54
N ALA A 157 18.73 7.08 -27.83
CA ALA A 157 18.65 6.48 -29.17
C ALA A 157 17.38 5.66 -29.42
N LYS A 158 16.43 5.61 -28.48
CA LYS A 158 15.12 4.99 -28.76
C LYS A 158 14.40 5.88 -29.79
N PRO A 159 14.02 5.37 -30.97
CA PRO A 159 13.24 6.14 -31.92
C PRO A 159 11.94 6.61 -31.23
N PRO A 160 11.39 7.78 -31.60
CA PRO A 160 10.08 8.19 -31.12
C PRO A 160 9.14 7.01 -31.30
N ILE A 161 8.44 6.63 -30.24
CA ILE A 161 7.41 5.60 -30.32
C ILE A 161 6.44 6.12 -31.38
N ASN A 162 6.47 5.54 -32.59
CA ASN A 162 5.48 5.82 -33.61
C ASN A 162 4.14 5.49 -32.94
N GLU A 163 3.36 6.51 -32.60
CA GLU A 163 1.98 6.35 -32.16
C GLU A 163 1.29 5.65 -33.33
N THR A 164 1.19 4.32 -33.27
CA THR A 164 0.40 3.54 -34.21
C THR A 164 -0.98 4.16 -34.19
N GLU A 165 -1.40 4.71 -35.32
CA GLU A 165 -2.69 5.36 -35.50
C GLU A 165 -3.77 4.40 -35.00
N ILE A 166 -4.43 4.79 -33.91
CA ILE A 166 -5.41 3.95 -33.25
C ILE A 166 -6.69 4.09 -34.05
N ASP A 167 -7.17 2.97 -34.57
CA ASP A 167 -8.45 2.87 -35.25
C ASP A 167 -9.60 3.09 -34.24
N TRP A 168 -9.99 4.35 -34.07
CA TRP A 168 -11.04 4.79 -33.15
C TRP A 168 -12.43 4.27 -33.53
N SER A 169 -12.63 3.86 -34.79
CA SER A 169 -13.93 3.36 -35.28
C SER A 169 -14.38 2.08 -34.58
N LYS A 170 -13.43 1.29 -34.04
CA LYS A 170 -13.70 0.07 -33.26
C LYS A 170 -14.19 0.33 -31.84
N TYR A 171 -14.17 1.58 -31.41
CA TYR A 171 -14.42 2.00 -30.03
C TYR A 171 -15.55 3.02 -29.95
N THR A 172 -16.43 3.07 -30.95
CA THR A 172 -17.63 3.92 -30.91
C THR A 172 -18.65 3.37 -29.92
N PHE A 173 -19.30 4.29 -29.22
CA PHE A 173 -20.24 4.03 -28.15
C PHE A 173 -21.56 4.71 -28.49
N GLU A 174 -22.68 4.03 -28.28
CA GLU A 174 -23.99 4.70 -28.23
C GLU A 174 -24.12 5.35 -26.86
N GLU A 175 -24.23 6.69 -26.85
CA GLU A 175 -24.20 7.51 -25.65
C GLU A 175 -25.32 7.16 -24.65
N THR A 176 -25.10 6.18 -23.77
CA THR A 176 -25.81 6.08 -22.50
C THR A 176 -25.09 6.96 -21.47
N ALA A 177 -25.07 8.27 -21.74
CA ALA A 177 -24.50 9.25 -20.81
C ALA A 177 -25.07 9.04 -19.39
N MET A 178 -24.34 9.49 -18.35
CA MET A 178 -25.02 9.78 -17.09
C MET A 178 -26.29 10.56 -17.44
N PRO A 179 -27.48 10.17 -16.95
CA PRO A 179 -28.65 11.03 -17.07
C PRO A 179 -28.21 12.41 -16.56
N PRO A 180 -28.44 13.49 -17.30
CA PRO A 180 -27.83 14.79 -17.04
C PRO A 180 -28.09 15.31 -15.62
N ASP A 181 -29.10 14.78 -14.95
CA ASP A 181 -29.33 14.94 -13.53
C ASP A 181 -30.33 13.83 -13.18
N ILE A 182 -29.91 12.71 -12.59
CA ILE A 182 -30.89 11.93 -11.84
C ILE A 182 -31.22 12.85 -10.67
N SER A 183 -32.35 13.55 -10.75
CA SER A 183 -32.75 14.46 -9.69
C SER A 183 -32.73 13.69 -8.37
N ASN A 184 -32.33 14.33 -7.27
CA ASN A 184 -32.33 13.67 -5.96
C ASN A 184 -33.68 12.97 -5.70
N MET A 185 -34.79 13.58 -6.14
CA MET A 185 -36.13 12.97 -6.06
C MET A 185 -36.25 11.65 -6.84
N GLU A 186 -35.74 11.57 -8.07
CA GLU A 186 -35.81 10.34 -8.87
C GLU A 186 -34.96 9.23 -8.24
N PHE A 187 -33.77 9.55 -7.74
CA PHE A 187 -32.95 8.56 -7.03
C PHE A 187 -33.66 8.09 -5.74
N TYR A 188 -34.16 9.00 -4.92
CA TYR A 188 -34.82 8.65 -3.65
C TYR A 188 -36.18 7.96 -3.84
N ASN A 189 -36.89 8.24 -4.93
CA ASN A 189 -38.12 7.51 -5.27
C ASN A 189 -37.83 6.05 -5.64
N ILE A 190 -36.66 5.75 -6.19
CA ILE A 190 -36.21 4.38 -6.48
C ILE A 190 -35.65 3.71 -5.22
N THR A 191 -35.10 4.47 -4.28
CA THR A 191 -34.63 3.97 -2.98
C THR A 191 -35.69 4.20 -1.90
N SER A 192 -36.86 3.58 -2.03
CA SER A 192 -37.96 3.67 -1.06
C SER A 192 -37.63 3.08 0.33
N ASP A 193 -36.48 2.40 0.47
CA ASP A 193 -36.28 1.44 1.55
C ASP A 193 -35.55 2.03 2.78
N GLY A 194 -35.47 3.36 2.89
CA GLY A 194 -34.77 4.01 4.01
C GLY A 194 -33.28 3.67 4.10
N GLU A 195 -32.67 3.25 2.98
CA GLU A 195 -31.25 2.90 2.94
C GLU A 195 -30.39 4.13 3.25
N PHE A 196 -29.68 4.07 4.38
CA PHE A 196 -28.68 5.05 4.77
C PHE A 196 -27.46 4.99 3.83
N ASN A 197 -27.13 6.11 3.18
CA ASN A 197 -25.91 6.25 2.39
C ASN A 197 -24.88 7.12 3.13
N LEU A 198 -23.63 6.67 3.16
CA LEU A 198 -22.54 7.32 3.90
C LEU A 198 -22.22 8.75 3.40
N TRP A 199 -22.57 9.09 2.16
CA TRP A 199 -22.24 10.38 1.54
C TRP A 199 -23.32 11.45 1.63
N ASP A 200 -24.58 11.08 1.92
CA ASP A 200 -25.69 12.01 1.74
C ASP A 200 -25.59 13.22 2.67
N HIS A 201 -25.23 12.98 3.93
CA HIS A 201 -25.14 14.01 4.97
C HIS A 201 -23.74 14.59 5.18
N ASP A 202 -22.73 14.13 4.44
CA ASP A 202 -21.35 14.59 4.67
C ASP A 202 -21.16 15.99 4.07
N PRO A 203 -20.92 17.05 4.89
CA PRO A 203 -20.78 18.40 4.38
C PRO A 203 -19.44 18.65 3.68
N THR A 204 -18.44 17.80 3.93
CA THR A 204 -17.11 17.91 3.33
C THR A 204 -17.11 17.41 1.89
N LEU A 205 -18.00 16.48 1.52
CA LEU A 205 -18.04 15.98 0.14
C LEU A 205 -18.69 16.99 -0.82
N PRO A 206 -18.03 17.33 -1.94
CA PRO A 206 -18.60 18.22 -2.92
C PRO A 206 -19.79 17.55 -3.62
N TYR A 207 -20.73 18.36 -4.11
CA TYR A 207 -21.96 17.88 -4.74
C TYR A 207 -21.70 16.83 -5.84
N TRP A 208 -20.72 17.08 -6.71
CA TRP A 208 -20.40 16.18 -7.81
C TRP A 208 -20.01 14.77 -7.36
N MET A 209 -19.32 14.62 -6.22
CA MET A 209 -18.98 13.29 -5.67
C MET A 209 -20.24 12.56 -5.19
N LYS A 210 -21.13 13.27 -4.48
CA LYS A 210 -22.42 12.71 -4.03
C LYS A 210 -23.25 12.25 -5.23
N THR A 211 -23.33 13.08 -6.27
CA THR A 211 -24.00 12.74 -7.53
C THR A 211 -23.39 11.49 -8.17
N TYR A 212 -22.06 11.40 -8.22
CA TYR A 212 -21.38 10.21 -8.72
C TYR A 212 -21.74 8.96 -7.92
N PHE A 213 -21.74 9.03 -6.59
CA PHE A 213 -22.03 7.88 -5.74
C PHE A 213 -23.46 7.37 -5.90
N ARG A 214 -24.44 8.29 -5.96
CA ARG A 214 -25.83 7.95 -6.27
C ARG A 214 -25.95 7.29 -7.64
N TRP A 215 -25.36 7.90 -8.66
CA TRP A 215 -25.37 7.36 -10.02
C TRP A 215 -24.73 5.96 -10.11
N HIS A 216 -23.57 5.77 -9.48
CA HIS A 216 -22.87 4.48 -9.45
C HIS A 216 -23.72 3.40 -8.79
N LYS A 217 -24.28 3.70 -7.61
CA LYS A 217 -25.19 2.79 -6.88
C LYS A 217 -26.43 2.44 -7.71
N TRP A 218 -27.02 3.41 -8.41
CA TRP A 218 -28.13 3.15 -9.34
C TRP A 218 -27.70 2.24 -10.50
N LYS A 219 -26.59 2.55 -11.18
CA LYS A 219 -26.05 1.73 -12.28
C LYS A 219 -25.78 0.28 -11.83
N ARG A 220 -25.27 0.06 -10.62
CA ARG A 220 -25.07 -1.30 -10.05
C ARG A 220 -26.35 -2.13 -10.01
N ARG A 221 -27.52 -1.51 -9.90
CA ARG A 221 -28.83 -2.19 -9.86
C ARG A 221 -29.41 -2.42 -11.25
N THR A 222 -29.11 -1.55 -12.20
CA THR A 222 -29.79 -1.50 -13.50
C THR A 222 -28.93 -1.95 -14.68
N TRP A 223 -27.63 -2.16 -14.49
CA TRP A 223 -26.73 -2.49 -15.60
C TRP A 223 -27.02 -3.85 -16.26
N ASP A 224 -26.95 -3.89 -17.58
CA ASP A 224 -26.94 -5.14 -18.34
C ASP A 224 -25.51 -5.53 -18.70
N LEU A 225 -24.95 -6.48 -17.95
CA LEU A 225 -23.58 -6.96 -18.18
C LEU A 225 -23.42 -7.75 -19.49
N LYS A 226 -24.52 -8.24 -20.09
CA LYS A 226 -24.46 -8.89 -21.42
C LYS A 226 -24.13 -7.87 -22.51
N ASN A 227 -24.61 -6.65 -22.35
CA ASN A 227 -24.31 -5.53 -23.23
C ASN A 227 -23.33 -4.54 -22.57
N TRP A 228 -22.25 -5.03 -21.94
CA TRP A 228 -21.30 -4.16 -21.24
C TRP A 228 -20.71 -3.04 -22.12
N LYS A 229 -20.66 -3.23 -23.44
CA LYS A 229 -20.18 -2.21 -24.39
C LYS A 229 -21.06 -0.96 -24.44
N SER A 230 -22.33 -1.10 -24.05
CA SER A 230 -23.28 0.00 -23.87
C SER A 230 -23.06 0.81 -22.60
N GLU A 231 -22.01 0.51 -21.82
CA GLU A 231 -21.55 1.37 -20.73
C GLU A 231 -20.08 1.78 -20.90
N ARG A 232 -19.67 2.84 -20.18
CA ARG A 232 -18.27 3.28 -20.12
C ARG A 232 -17.67 2.92 -18.76
N TRP A 233 -16.49 2.30 -18.78
CA TRP A 233 -15.83 1.71 -17.63
C TRP A 233 -14.45 2.33 -17.44
N LEU A 234 -14.11 2.61 -16.18
CA LEU A 234 -12.75 2.91 -15.73
C LEU A 234 -12.38 1.88 -14.67
N ILE A 235 -11.57 0.90 -15.07
CA ILE A 235 -11.20 -0.21 -14.18
C ILE A 235 -9.76 -0.03 -13.72
N VAL A 236 -9.59 0.24 -12.44
CA VAL A 236 -8.28 0.31 -11.78
C VAL A 236 -7.81 -1.11 -11.56
N GLN A 237 -6.70 -1.50 -12.19
CA GLN A 237 -6.25 -2.88 -12.17
C GLN A 237 -4.80 -3.08 -11.72
N CYS A 238 -4.61 -4.20 -11.03
CA CYS A 238 -3.32 -4.82 -10.77
C CYS A 238 -3.51 -6.33 -10.80
N LEU A 239 -3.14 -6.97 -11.91
CA LEU A 239 -3.49 -8.36 -12.16
C LEU A 239 -2.26 -9.26 -12.13
N MET A 240 -2.34 -10.40 -11.43
CA MET A 240 -1.22 -11.32 -11.26
C MET A 240 -0.68 -11.88 -12.58
N ASP A 241 -1.57 -12.18 -13.52
CA ASP A 241 -1.28 -12.71 -14.86
C ASP A 241 -0.74 -11.64 -15.83
N GLN A 242 -1.22 -10.40 -15.72
CA GLN A 242 -0.83 -9.30 -16.63
C GLN A 242 0.31 -8.39 -16.10
N ASP A 243 0.59 -8.41 -14.80
CA ASP A 243 1.57 -7.56 -14.12
C ASP A 243 2.65 -8.39 -13.44
N LYS A 244 3.35 -9.20 -14.25
CA LYS A 244 4.37 -10.16 -13.80
C LYS A 244 5.47 -9.56 -12.89
N ARG A 245 5.85 -8.30 -13.12
CA ARG A 245 6.94 -7.63 -12.38
C ARG A 245 6.44 -7.02 -11.06
N LYS A 246 5.66 -5.94 -11.13
CA LYS A 246 5.23 -5.17 -9.96
C LYS A 246 3.98 -4.33 -10.24
N CYS A 247 3.25 -4.01 -9.17
CA CYS A 247 2.11 -3.10 -9.16
C CYS A 247 2.27 -1.89 -8.22
N GLY A 248 3.49 -1.51 -7.86
CA GLY A 248 3.72 -0.43 -6.90
C GLY A 248 3.20 -0.76 -5.50
N GLY A 249 3.50 0.11 -4.53
CA GLY A 249 3.02 -0.07 -3.16
C GLY A 249 1.50 -0.03 -3.06
N THR A 250 0.93 -0.56 -1.99
CA THR A 250 -0.51 -0.47 -1.70
C THR A 250 -1.00 0.98 -1.68
N SER A 251 -0.24 1.86 -1.03
CA SER A 251 -0.52 3.28 -0.98
C SER A 251 -0.49 3.95 -2.36
N ASP A 252 0.44 3.55 -3.25
CA ASP A 252 0.55 4.16 -4.57
C ASP A 252 -0.65 3.81 -5.47
N ARG A 253 -1.29 2.65 -5.19
CA ARG A 253 -2.44 2.12 -5.93
C ARG A 253 -3.78 2.68 -5.46
N LEU A 254 -3.95 2.85 -4.14
CA LEU A 254 -5.25 3.21 -3.56
C LEU A 254 -5.36 4.68 -3.14
N LYS A 255 -4.24 5.38 -2.86
CA LYS A 255 -4.31 6.84 -2.64
C LYS A 255 -4.86 7.63 -3.83
N PRO A 256 -4.69 7.22 -5.10
CA PRO A 256 -5.24 7.97 -6.22
C PRO A 256 -6.76 7.87 -6.41
N ILE A 257 -7.50 7.19 -5.53
CA ILE A 257 -8.95 6.99 -5.71
C ILE A 257 -9.73 8.31 -5.88
N PRO A 258 -9.54 9.38 -5.08
CA PRO A 258 -10.24 10.64 -5.34
C PRO A 258 -9.94 11.24 -6.72
N THR A 259 -8.70 11.10 -7.21
CA THR A 259 -8.31 11.52 -8.56
C THR A 259 -9.04 10.72 -9.63
N LEU A 260 -9.08 9.40 -9.48
CA LEU A 260 -9.74 8.50 -10.42
C LEU A 260 -11.27 8.64 -10.38
N LEU A 261 -11.81 8.96 -9.21
CA LEU A 261 -13.22 9.29 -9.01
C LEU A 261 -13.61 10.55 -9.76
N ARG A 262 -12.79 11.61 -9.66
CA ARG A 262 -12.99 12.84 -10.43
C ARG A 262 -12.98 12.55 -11.94
N LEU A 263 -11.98 11.81 -12.40
CA LEU A 263 -11.87 11.42 -13.82
C LEU A 263 -13.07 10.59 -14.27
N ALA A 264 -13.53 9.64 -13.45
CA ALA A 264 -14.69 8.82 -13.73
C ALA A 264 -15.97 9.66 -13.83
N TYR A 265 -16.15 10.64 -12.96
CA TYR A 265 -17.28 11.57 -12.99
C TYR A 265 -17.26 12.45 -14.25
N ASP A 266 -16.12 13.06 -14.57
CA ASP A 266 -15.98 13.95 -15.72
C ASP A 266 -16.21 13.20 -17.04
N THR A 267 -15.74 11.95 -17.12
CA THR A 267 -15.84 11.12 -18.33
C THR A 267 -17.02 10.15 -18.33
N LYS A 268 -17.93 10.27 -17.36
CA LYS A 268 -19.17 9.47 -17.28
C LYS A 268 -18.90 7.96 -17.24
N ARG A 269 -17.89 7.55 -16.48
CA ARG A 269 -17.41 6.15 -16.38
C ARG A 269 -17.74 5.53 -15.04
N ILE A 270 -18.11 4.25 -15.08
CA ILE A 270 -18.26 3.41 -13.90
C ILE A 270 -16.85 3.03 -13.41
N LEU A 271 -16.48 3.54 -12.24
CA LEU A 271 -15.21 3.27 -11.58
C LEU A 271 -15.31 1.94 -10.84
N LEU A 272 -14.44 1.01 -11.18
CA LEU A 272 -14.30 -0.28 -10.51
C LEU A 272 -12.84 -0.55 -10.20
N ILE A 273 -12.58 -1.42 -9.23
CA ILE A 273 -11.23 -1.84 -8.85
C ILE A 273 -11.13 -3.36 -8.99
N ARG A 274 -10.13 -3.84 -9.73
CA ARG A 274 -9.79 -5.26 -9.83
C ARG A 274 -8.32 -5.47 -9.53
N TRP A 275 -8.06 -6.04 -8.36
CA TRP A 275 -6.72 -6.28 -7.90
C TRP A 275 -6.60 -7.75 -7.53
N THR A 276 -5.66 -8.46 -8.14
CA THR A 276 -5.42 -9.90 -7.91
C THR A 276 -3.98 -10.25 -7.51
N ARG A 277 -3.09 -9.25 -7.33
CA ARG A 277 -1.66 -9.45 -6.99
C ARG A 277 -1.24 -8.69 -5.72
N PRO A 278 -1.02 -9.34 -4.58
CA PRO A 278 -0.76 -10.77 -4.44
C PRO A 278 -2.02 -11.62 -4.26
N SER A 279 -3.13 -11.00 -3.87
CA SER A 279 -4.44 -11.63 -3.74
C SER A 279 -5.54 -10.66 -4.19
N LEU A 280 -6.79 -11.11 -4.12
CA LEU A 280 -7.98 -10.27 -4.28
C LEU A 280 -7.98 -9.13 -3.25
N LEU A 281 -8.41 -7.93 -3.64
CA LEU A 281 -8.53 -6.80 -2.71
C LEU A 281 -9.58 -7.08 -1.64
N GLU A 282 -10.61 -7.82 -2.01
CA GLU A 282 -11.71 -8.28 -1.18
C GLU A 282 -11.26 -9.11 0.03
N GLU A 283 -10.06 -9.72 -0.03
CA GLU A 283 -9.45 -10.40 1.12
C GLU A 283 -9.07 -9.44 2.25
N PHE A 284 -8.88 -8.16 1.93
CA PHE A 284 -8.36 -7.15 2.85
C PHE A 284 -9.34 -6.02 3.12
N LEU A 285 -10.07 -5.60 2.09
CA LEU A 285 -10.99 -4.47 2.10
C LEU A 285 -12.28 -4.85 1.41
N MET A 286 -13.41 -4.52 2.03
CA MET A 286 -14.76 -4.74 1.50
C MET A 286 -15.46 -3.41 1.27
N PRO A 287 -16.42 -3.33 0.33
CA PRO A 287 -17.36 -2.21 0.30
C PRO A 287 -18.12 -2.12 1.63
N PRO A 288 -18.20 -0.94 2.27
CA PRO A 288 -18.95 -0.78 3.51
C PRO A 288 -20.45 -0.76 3.25
N VAL A 289 -21.23 -1.10 4.28
CA VAL A 289 -22.69 -0.94 4.26
C VAL A 289 -23.03 0.54 4.09
N GLY A 290 -23.94 0.86 3.15
CA GLY A 290 -24.24 2.25 2.77
C GLY A 290 -23.13 2.95 1.97
N GLY A 291 -22.08 2.21 1.59
CA GLY A 291 -20.96 2.69 0.78
C GLY A 291 -21.11 2.42 -0.72
N LEU A 292 -20.00 2.57 -1.44
CA LEU A 292 -19.91 2.34 -2.88
C LEU A 292 -19.32 0.94 -3.15
N ASP A 293 -20.04 0.12 -3.91
CA ASP A 293 -19.57 -1.20 -4.33
C ASP A 293 -18.67 -1.11 -5.57
N TRP A 294 -17.37 -0.99 -5.33
CA TRP A 294 -16.34 -0.83 -6.37
C TRP A 294 -15.93 -2.14 -7.05
N ARG A 295 -16.44 -3.29 -6.60
CA ARG A 295 -15.97 -4.61 -7.06
C ARG A 295 -16.37 -4.85 -8.51
N VAL A 296 -15.46 -5.43 -9.28
CA VAL A 296 -15.77 -5.89 -10.63
C VAL A 296 -16.75 -7.07 -10.59
N PRO A 297 -17.87 -7.03 -11.33
CA PRO A 297 -18.78 -8.16 -11.43
C PRO A 297 -18.11 -9.40 -12.01
N PRO A 298 -18.48 -10.61 -11.57
CA PRO A 298 -17.94 -11.85 -12.11
C PRO A 298 -18.01 -11.93 -13.64
N ALA A 299 -19.13 -11.51 -14.25
CA ALA A 299 -19.31 -11.52 -15.70
C ALA A 299 -18.36 -10.59 -16.48
N MET A 300 -17.77 -9.59 -15.82
CA MET A 300 -16.80 -8.66 -16.42
C MET A 300 -15.34 -9.13 -16.29
N VAL A 301 -15.07 -10.18 -15.50
CA VAL A 301 -13.71 -10.67 -15.25
C VAL A 301 -13.06 -11.14 -16.56
N ASP A 302 -13.76 -11.96 -17.34
CA ASP A 302 -13.24 -12.46 -18.62
C ASP A 302 -12.99 -11.34 -19.63
N VAL A 303 -13.85 -10.31 -19.62
CA VAL A 303 -13.70 -9.12 -20.46
C VAL A 303 -12.41 -8.38 -20.14
N ILE A 304 -12.06 -8.26 -18.85
CA ILE A 304 -10.84 -7.57 -18.40
C ILE A 304 -9.58 -8.39 -18.70
N HIS A 305 -9.66 -9.71 -18.57
CA HIS A 305 -8.54 -10.60 -18.89
C HIS A 305 -8.23 -10.64 -20.39
N ASN A 306 -9.25 -10.48 -21.24
CA ASN A 306 -9.05 -10.40 -22.67
C ASN A 306 -8.45 -9.04 -23.07
N VAL A 307 -7.16 -9.05 -23.42
CA VAL A 307 -6.41 -7.85 -23.79
C VAL A 307 -6.92 -7.12 -25.04
N SER A 308 -7.76 -7.76 -25.85
CA SER A 308 -8.34 -7.15 -27.06
C SER A 308 -9.45 -6.13 -26.75
N TYR A 309 -10.13 -6.21 -25.59
CA TYR A 309 -11.30 -5.38 -25.28
C TYR A 309 -10.98 -4.01 -24.69
N GLY A 310 -9.70 -3.67 -24.48
CA GLY A 310 -9.31 -2.34 -24.01
C GLY A 310 -7.80 -2.18 -23.90
N LYS A 311 -7.33 -0.96 -23.66
CA LYS A 311 -5.90 -0.68 -23.51
C LYS A 311 -5.53 -0.60 -22.03
N LYS A 312 -4.45 -1.30 -21.65
CA LYS A 312 -3.82 -1.10 -20.32
C LYS A 312 -3.00 0.18 -20.36
N LEU A 313 -3.33 1.13 -19.50
CA LEU A 313 -2.73 2.46 -19.46
C LEU A 313 -2.13 2.71 -18.09
N SER A 314 -0.87 3.13 -18.01
CA SER A 314 -0.20 3.42 -16.73
C SER A 314 -0.02 4.92 -16.47
N PRO A 315 0.52 5.73 -17.41
CA PRO A 315 0.68 7.16 -17.19
C PRO A 315 -0.68 7.84 -17.09
N PHE A 316 -0.81 8.76 -16.12
CA PHE A 316 -2.06 9.49 -15.92
C PHE A 316 -2.52 10.22 -17.19
N GLN A 317 -1.60 10.83 -17.93
CA GLN A 317 -1.91 11.57 -19.16
C GLN A 317 -2.53 10.65 -20.23
N LEU A 318 -2.12 9.38 -20.29
CA LEU A 318 -2.73 8.43 -21.20
C LEU A 318 -4.10 7.98 -20.67
N ILE A 319 -4.24 7.74 -19.38
CA ILE A 319 -5.54 7.40 -18.79
C ILE A 319 -6.52 8.56 -19.05
N ASP A 320 -6.12 9.79 -18.78
CA ASP A 320 -6.88 11.01 -19.03
C ASP A 320 -7.25 11.17 -20.51
N LYS A 321 -6.27 11.10 -21.44
CA LYS A 321 -6.50 11.16 -22.89
C LYS A 321 -7.54 10.13 -23.35
N TYR A 322 -7.44 8.88 -22.89
CA TYR A 322 -8.30 7.79 -23.36
C TYR A 322 -9.66 7.78 -22.66
N THR A 323 -9.75 8.23 -21.42
CA THR A 323 -11.04 8.35 -20.75
C THR A 323 -11.93 9.39 -21.44
N HIS A 324 -11.35 10.45 -21.99
CA HIS A 324 -12.05 11.45 -22.82
C HIS A 324 -12.44 10.95 -24.22
N THR A 325 -11.90 9.82 -24.67
CA THR A 325 -12.30 9.21 -25.96
C THR A 325 -13.55 8.33 -25.85
N GLY A 326 -14.09 7.88 -26.99
CA GLY A 326 -15.25 6.98 -27.06
C GLY A 326 -15.05 5.58 -26.47
N MET A 327 -13.83 5.20 -26.08
CA MET A 327 -13.52 3.83 -25.62
C MET A 327 -14.40 3.37 -24.45
N SER A 328 -15.17 2.30 -24.64
CA SER A 328 -16.03 1.74 -23.57
C SER A 328 -15.20 1.28 -22.36
N LEU A 329 -14.08 0.59 -22.54
CA LEU A 329 -13.30 0.03 -21.43
C LEU A 329 -11.88 0.62 -21.33
N VAL A 330 -11.63 1.40 -20.27
CA VAL A 330 -10.29 1.87 -19.90
C VAL A 330 -9.75 1.05 -18.73
N ARG A 331 -8.61 0.39 -18.94
CA ARG A 331 -7.91 -0.41 -17.91
C ARG A 331 -6.73 0.38 -17.35
N ALA A 332 -6.91 0.99 -16.18
CA ALA A 332 -5.95 1.88 -15.56
C ALA A 332 -5.02 1.14 -14.58
N LYS A 333 -3.73 1.15 -14.86
CA LYS A 333 -2.66 0.78 -13.91
C LYS A 333 -2.05 2.06 -13.34
N TYR A 334 -2.89 2.88 -12.70
CA TYR A 334 -2.44 4.17 -12.16
C TYR A 334 -1.73 4.00 -10.82
N GLN A 335 -0.52 4.53 -10.71
CA GLN A 335 0.28 4.54 -9.50
C GLN A 335 0.91 5.93 -9.35
N THR A 336 0.77 6.54 -8.17
CA THR A 336 1.45 7.81 -7.89
C THR A 336 1.65 8.01 -6.39
N ASN A 337 2.77 8.64 -6.03
CA ASN A 337 3.05 9.10 -4.68
C ASN A 337 2.53 10.54 -4.41
N THR A 338 2.03 11.22 -5.44
CA THR A 338 1.57 12.62 -5.41
C THR A 338 0.14 12.80 -5.96
N PRO A 339 -0.84 11.96 -5.56
CA PRO A 339 -2.20 12.04 -6.11
C PRO A 339 -2.89 13.37 -5.82
N HIS A 340 -2.53 14.05 -4.73
CA HIS A 340 -3.04 15.37 -4.38
C HIS A 340 -2.76 16.43 -5.45
N LEU A 341 -1.60 16.38 -6.12
CA LEU A 341 -1.27 17.33 -7.20
C LEU A 341 -2.15 17.08 -8.42
N THR A 342 -2.33 15.81 -8.80
CA THR A 342 -3.20 15.44 -9.92
C THR A 342 -4.65 15.79 -9.63
N TYR A 343 -5.15 15.48 -8.43
CA TYR A 343 -6.50 15.84 -8.01
C TYR A 343 -6.74 17.35 -8.06
N LYS A 344 -5.83 18.14 -7.47
CA LYS A 344 -5.88 19.59 -7.54
C LYS A 344 -5.92 20.09 -8.99
N SER A 345 -5.05 19.55 -9.83
CA SER A 345 -5.01 19.89 -11.26
C SER A 345 -6.33 19.58 -11.97
N LEU A 346 -6.96 18.43 -11.71
CA LEU A 346 -8.25 18.08 -12.34
C LEU A 346 -9.40 18.98 -11.87
N VAL A 347 -9.42 19.30 -10.57
CA VAL A 347 -10.40 20.21 -10.00
C VAL A 347 -10.22 21.64 -10.57
N GLU A 348 -8.97 22.07 -10.81
CA GLU A 348 -8.63 23.39 -11.33
C GLU A 348 -8.72 23.52 -12.88
N GLN A 349 -8.40 22.47 -13.64
CA GLN A 349 -8.32 22.51 -15.11
C GLN A 349 -9.66 22.67 -15.83
N ASP A 350 -10.77 22.48 -15.13
CA ASP A 350 -12.11 22.72 -15.67
C ASP A 350 -12.35 24.22 -15.96
N THR A 351 -11.36 25.08 -15.70
CA THR A 351 -11.37 26.52 -16.02
C THR A 351 -11.16 26.87 -17.50
N ASN A 352 -11.05 25.93 -18.44
CA ASN A 352 -10.97 26.31 -19.88
C ASN A 352 -12.32 26.73 -20.51
N ALA A 353 -13.38 26.89 -19.71
CA ALA A 353 -14.62 27.47 -20.17
C ALA A 353 -14.40 28.95 -20.57
N THR A 354 -14.52 29.23 -21.88
CA THR A 354 -14.30 30.54 -22.51
C THR A 354 -15.31 31.62 -22.13
N ARG A 355 -16.26 31.35 -21.22
CA ARG A 355 -17.31 32.30 -20.81
C ARG A 355 -16.92 33.00 -19.50
N PRO A 356 -16.66 34.33 -19.49
CA PRO A 356 -16.19 35.07 -18.31
C PRO A 356 -17.16 35.05 -17.11
N ASP A 357 -18.47 35.01 -17.36
CA ASP A 357 -19.54 34.96 -16.36
C ASP A 357 -19.61 33.60 -15.66
N TYR A 358 -19.43 32.51 -16.42
CA TYR A 358 -19.31 31.16 -15.89
C TYR A 358 -18.06 31.01 -15.02
N MET A 359 -16.95 31.62 -15.45
CA MET A 359 -15.67 31.60 -14.73
C MET A 359 -15.74 32.30 -13.36
N ALA A 360 -16.50 33.38 -13.23
CA ALA A 360 -16.66 34.09 -11.96
C ALA A 360 -17.41 33.26 -10.91
N ARG A 361 -18.55 32.64 -11.28
CA ARG A 361 -19.31 31.74 -10.38
C ARG A 361 -18.49 30.51 -10.02
N ARG A 362 -17.83 29.93 -11.02
CA ARG A 362 -16.98 28.76 -10.84
C ARG A 362 -15.78 29.03 -9.96
N ARG A 363 -15.17 30.22 -10.02
CA ARG A 363 -14.04 30.58 -9.15
C ARG A 363 -14.47 30.68 -7.68
N MET A 364 -15.68 31.17 -7.40
CA MET A 364 -16.26 31.11 -6.05
C MET A 364 -16.50 29.66 -5.62
N GLU A 365 -17.10 28.82 -6.47
CA GLU A 365 -17.28 27.40 -6.17
C GLU A 365 -15.95 26.69 -5.92
N LEU A 366 -14.92 26.95 -6.74
CA LEU A 366 -13.59 26.36 -6.59
C LEU A 366 -12.92 26.74 -5.27
N SER A 367 -13.07 27.99 -4.83
CA SER A 367 -12.53 28.45 -3.55
C SER A 367 -13.16 27.75 -2.35
N SER A 368 -14.39 27.23 -2.53
CA SER A 368 -15.10 26.42 -1.53
C SER A 368 -14.89 24.92 -1.70
N GLN A 369 -14.22 24.47 -2.76
CA GLN A 369 -14.05 23.03 -2.97
C GLN A 369 -13.05 22.47 -1.96
N PRO A 370 -13.41 21.35 -1.34
CA PRO A 370 -12.53 20.69 -0.39
C PRO A 370 -11.27 20.19 -1.12
N ASP A 371 -10.12 20.34 -0.45
CA ASP A 371 -8.86 19.85 -0.98
C ASP A 371 -8.79 18.31 -0.94
N PHE A 372 -7.72 17.74 -1.49
CA PHE A 372 -7.51 16.30 -1.52
C PHE A 372 -7.50 15.68 -0.12
N ASN A 373 -6.89 16.35 0.86
CA ASN A 373 -6.74 15.82 2.21
C ASN A 373 -8.07 15.78 2.94
N GLN A 374 -8.90 16.82 2.76
CA GLN A 374 -10.24 16.93 3.33
C GLN A 374 -11.19 15.85 2.80
N VAL A 375 -11.16 15.58 1.49
CA VAL A 375 -12.05 14.56 0.90
C VAL A 375 -11.54 13.13 1.09
N PHE A 376 -10.23 12.91 1.24
CA PHE A 376 -9.67 11.56 1.20
C PHE A 376 -10.27 10.64 2.26
N HIS A 377 -10.33 11.10 3.51
CA HIS A 377 -10.91 10.32 4.62
C HIS A 377 -12.36 9.91 4.33
N LYS A 378 -13.16 10.83 3.79
CA LYS A 378 -14.57 10.61 3.46
C LYS A 378 -14.73 9.61 2.33
N VAL A 379 -13.97 9.80 1.26
CA VAL A 379 -13.94 8.88 0.11
C VAL A 379 -13.48 7.48 0.55
N TRP A 380 -12.47 7.39 1.40
CA TRP A 380 -11.99 6.12 1.93
C TRP A 380 -13.08 5.36 2.67
N ARG A 381 -13.80 6.02 3.59
CA ARG A 381 -14.93 5.43 4.34
C ARG A 381 -16.10 5.01 3.46
N ILE A 382 -16.28 5.62 2.30
CA ILE A 382 -17.33 5.25 1.34
C ILE A 382 -16.91 4.01 0.54
N PHE A 383 -15.63 3.89 0.21
CA PHE A 383 -15.12 2.79 -0.60
C PHE A 383 -14.80 1.55 0.23
N PHE A 384 -14.27 1.71 1.45
CA PHE A 384 -13.64 0.60 2.15
C PHE A 384 -14.02 0.51 3.63
N THR A 385 -14.26 -0.73 4.04
CA THR A 385 -14.10 -1.22 5.41
C THR A 385 -13.08 -2.37 5.38
N PRO A 386 -12.31 -2.63 6.45
CA PRO A 386 -11.54 -3.87 6.56
C PRO A 386 -12.43 -5.09 6.33
N SER A 387 -11.89 -6.15 5.72
CA SER A 387 -12.53 -7.47 5.69
C SER A 387 -12.65 -8.03 7.11
N THR A 388 -13.61 -8.93 7.37
CA THR A 388 -13.82 -9.50 8.71
C THR A 388 -12.54 -10.04 9.35
N PRO A 389 -11.71 -10.87 8.67
CA PRO A 389 -10.48 -11.37 9.28
C PRO A 389 -9.50 -10.26 9.66
N VAL A 390 -9.37 -9.21 8.84
CA VAL A 390 -8.49 -8.07 9.14
C VAL A 390 -9.05 -7.25 10.29
N ALA A 391 -10.37 -7.02 10.30
CA ALA A 391 -11.07 -6.28 11.33
C ALA A 391 -10.93 -6.94 12.72
N ASP A 392 -11.10 -8.27 12.78
CA ASP A 392 -10.94 -9.04 14.01
C ASP A 392 -9.52 -8.93 14.56
N ILE A 393 -8.50 -8.96 13.69
CA ILE A 393 -7.11 -8.78 14.10
C ILE A 393 -6.86 -7.35 14.60
N ILE A 394 -7.42 -6.33 13.93
CA ILE A 394 -7.33 -4.92 14.39
C ILE A 394 -7.91 -4.79 15.80
N GLN A 395 -9.12 -5.30 16.02
CA GLN A 395 -9.79 -5.22 17.32
C GLN A 395 -8.99 -5.93 18.41
N ASN A 396 -8.56 -7.17 18.15
CA ASN A 396 -7.72 -7.93 19.08
C ASN A 396 -6.40 -7.20 19.39
N LYS A 397 -5.78 -6.54 18.40
CA LYS A 397 -4.54 -5.77 18.59
C LYS A 397 -4.78 -4.50 19.40
N LEU A 398 -5.88 -3.78 19.19
CA LEU A 398 -6.24 -2.64 20.03
C LEU A 398 -6.38 -3.06 21.50
N GLU A 399 -7.12 -4.14 21.75
CA GLU A 399 -7.34 -4.67 23.11
C GLU A 399 -6.05 -5.16 23.75
N THR A 400 -5.31 -6.04 23.07
CA THR A 400 -4.07 -6.64 23.63
C THR A 400 -2.94 -5.65 23.82
N LEU A 401 -2.88 -4.58 23.03
CA LEU A 401 -1.89 -3.52 23.18
C LEU A 401 -2.36 -2.38 24.10
N GLY A 402 -3.58 -2.45 24.65
CA GLY A 402 -4.16 -1.40 25.48
C GLY A 402 -4.33 -0.06 24.75
N LEU A 403 -4.57 -0.11 23.44
CA LEU A 403 -4.75 1.07 22.60
C LEU A 403 -6.23 1.43 22.50
N THR A 404 -6.55 2.69 22.76
CA THR A 404 -7.88 3.25 22.52
C THR A 404 -7.81 4.18 21.31
N PRO A 405 -8.67 4.02 20.28
CA PRO A 405 -8.70 4.91 19.12
C PRO A 405 -8.65 6.39 19.54
N HIS A 406 -7.85 7.17 18.80
CA HIS A 406 -7.57 8.59 19.02
C HIS A 406 -6.81 8.96 20.31
N HIS A 407 -6.44 7.98 21.16
CA HIS A 407 -5.74 8.21 22.44
C HIS A 407 -4.29 7.68 22.46
N TYR A 408 -3.69 7.50 21.28
CA TYR A 408 -2.27 7.18 21.10
C TYR A 408 -1.73 7.90 19.86
N VAL A 409 -0.40 7.92 19.71
CA VAL A 409 0.28 8.40 18.50
C VAL A 409 0.79 7.20 17.71
N ALA A 410 0.66 7.24 16.40
CA ALA A 410 1.30 6.29 15.52
C ALA A 410 2.62 6.84 14.97
N SER A 411 3.64 5.99 14.86
CA SER A 411 4.93 6.32 14.26
C SER A 411 5.31 5.30 13.20
N HIS A 412 5.39 5.73 11.95
CA HIS A 412 5.73 4.87 10.83
C HIS A 412 7.13 5.13 10.26
N LEU A 413 8.02 4.15 10.38
CA LEU A 413 9.36 4.17 9.80
C LEU A 413 9.50 3.20 8.62
N ARG A 414 9.80 3.73 7.43
CA ARG A 414 10.20 2.90 6.27
C ARG A 414 11.71 2.71 6.26
N ALA A 415 12.20 1.79 7.07
CA ALA A 415 13.60 1.53 7.33
C ALA A 415 14.34 0.85 6.16
N LEU A 416 13.65 0.11 5.28
CA LEU A 416 14.26 -0.64 4.17
C LEU A 416 14.05 0.03 2.80
N TYR A 417 13.70 1.31 2.78
CA TYR A 417 13.42 2.02 1.53
C TYR A 417 14.65 2.12 0.60
N ALA A 418 14.50 1.62 -0.63
CA ALA A 418 15.43 1.77 -1.76
C ALA A 418 16.85 1.24 -1.49
N VAL A 419 17.00 0.25 -0.61
CA VAL A 419 18.26 -0.40 -0.29
C VAL A 419 18.01 -1.89 -0.15
N ASP A 420 18.93 -2.72 -0.66
CA ASP A 420 18.87 -4.15 -0.42
C ASP A 420 18.98 -4.41 1.08
N THR A 421 18.19 -5.34 1.60
CA THR A 421 17.99 -5.53 3.06
C THR A 421 19.28 -5.74 3.85
N ASN A 422 20.37 -6.13 3.18
CA ASN A 422 21.67 -6.43 3.78
C ASN A 422 22.63 -5.22 3.84
N ASP A 423 22.30 -4.10 3.19
CA ASP A 423 23.25 -3.00 3.01
C ASP A 423 23.14 -1.92 4.10
N ARG A 424 22.10 -1.94 4.94
CA ARG A 424 21.94 -0.97 6.03
C ARG A 424 22.45 -1.56 7.35
N PRO A 425 23.48 -0.98 7.97
CA PRO A 425 23.95 -1.46 9.26
C PRO A 425 22.88 -1.21 10.32
N GLU A 426 22.72 -2.15 11.24
CA GLU A 426 21.70 -2.13 12.28
C GLU A 426 21.70 -0.84 13.12
N TRP A 427 22.87 -0.36 13.55
CA TRP A 427 22.99 0.89 14.32
C TRP A 427 22.37 2.10 13.59
N TYR A 428 22.37 2.10 12.26
CA TYR A 428 21.78 3.16 11.46
C TYR A 428 20.25 3.06 11.46
N ILE A 429 19.69 1.85 11.42
CA ILE A 429 18.24 1.64 11.56
C ILE A 429 17.78 2.07 12.97
N GLN A 430 18.53 1.70 14.00
CA GLN A 430 18.27 2.06 15.40
C GLN A 430 18.23 3.58 15.60
N LEU A 431 19.21 4.32 15.05
CA LEU A 431 19.26 5.78 15.12
C LEU A 431 17.99 6.46 14.56
N TYR A 432 17.51 6.02 13.38
CA TYR A 432 16.28 6.60 12.81
C TYR A 432 15.01 6.12 13.51
N THR A 433 15.07 4.97 14.16
CA THR A 433 13.98 4.48 15.03
C THR A 433 13.83 5.38 16.24
N GLU A 434 14.92 5.71 16.92
CA GLU A 434 14.92 6.65 18.04
C GLU A 434 14.41 8.03 17.62
N ASN A 435 14.85 8.52 16.45
CA ASN A 435 14.33 9.77 15.92
C ASN A 435 12.82 9.74 15.66
N ALA A 436 12.31 8.67 15.06
CA ALA A 436 10.89 8.51 14.79
C ALA A 436 10.06 8.55 16.09
N LEU A 437 10.54 7.86 17.14
CA LEU A 437 9.94 7.88 18.47
C LEU A 437 10.02 9.27 19.11
N ALA A 438 11.16 9.96 19.01
CA ALA A 438 11.30 11.31 19.53
C ALA A 438 10.30 12.28 18.87
N CYS A 439 10.08 12.18 17.56
CA CYS A 439 9.06 12.97 16.88
C CYS A 439 7.65 12.61 17.36
N ALA A 440 7.34 11.32 17.58
CA ALA A 440 6.03 10.91 18.08
C ALA A 440 5.76 11.46 19.49
N THR A 441 6.77 11.41 20.37
CA THR A 441 6.73 12.02 21.71
C THR A 441 6.49 13.53 21.65
N GLN A 442 7.14 14.24 20.71
CA GLN A 442 6.92 15.68 20.52
C GLN A 442 5.49 15.99 20.07
N LEU A 443 4.86 15.10 19.29
CA LEU A 443 3.53 15.32 18.75
C LEU A 443 2.44 15.24 19.82
N ARG A 444 2.54 14.25 20.73
CA ARG A 444 1.71 14.17 21.95
C ARG A 444 2.53 13.56 23.09
N PRO A 445 3.08 14.38 24.01
CA PRO A 445 3.75 13.86 25.19
C PRO A 445 2.78 13.08 26.10
N GLY A 446 3.28 12.04 26.76
CA GLY A 446 2.56 11.27 27.78
C GLY A 446 1.56 10.22 27.27
N VAL A 447 1.39 10.02 25.95
CA VAL A 447 0.46 9.00 25.41
C VAL A 447 1.22 7.79 24.83
N PRO A 448 0.59 6.60 24.75
CA PRO A 448 1.21 5.45 24.11
C PRO A 448 1.61 5.72 22.66
N ILE A 449 2.68 5.07 22.21
CA ILE A 449 3.15 5.14 20.82
C ILE A 449 2.97 3.78 20.16
N TYR A 450 2.15 3.72 19.11
CA TYR A 450 2.11 2.57 18.19
C TYR A 450 3.19 2.73 17.13
N PHE A 451 4.18 1.84 17.11
CA PHE A 451 5.29 1.88 16.16
C PHE A 451 5.13 0.81 15.08
N ALA A 452 5.21 1.22 13.81
CA ALA A 452 5.18 0.33 12.64
C ALA A 452 6.38 0.56 11.72
N SER A 453 6.97 -0.52 11.21
CA SER A 453 8.13 -0.47 10.32
C SER A 453 8.21 -1.69 9.41
N ASP A 454 8.83 -1.50 8.24
CA ASP A 454 9.19 -2.60 7.33
C ASP A 454 10.45 -3.37 7.77
N SER A 455 11.07 -2.98 8.90
CA SER A 455 12.25 -3.64 9.47
C SER A 455 11.98 -4.20 10.86
N ALA A 456 12.17 -5.51 11.03
CA ALA A 456 12.13 -6.16 12.34
C ALA A 456 13.14 -5.55 13.33
N VAL A 457 14.33 -5.16 12.84
CA VAL A 457 15.36 -4.48 13.65
C VAL A 457 14.81 -3.17 14.23
N ALA A 458 14.15 -2.35 13.40
CA ALA A 458 13.53 -1.12 13.86
C ALA A 458 12.42 -1.39 14.89
N THR A 459 11.54 -2.34 14.63
CA THR A 459 10.43 -2.68 15.54
C THR A 459 10.93 -3.18 16.89
N LEU A 460 11.91 -4.08 16.90
CA LEU A 460 12.53 -4.60 18.13
C LEU A 460 13.26 -3.50 18.90
N HIS A 461 13.98 -2.62 18.20
CA HIS A 461 14.64 -1.49 18.83
C HIS A 461 13.64 -0.51 19.45
N ALA A 462 12.54 -0.20 18.76
CA ALA A 462 11.49 0.67 19.29
C ALA A 462 10.90 0.13 20.59
N LEU A 463 10.60 -1.18 20.64
CA LEU A 463 10.12 -1.84 21.85
C LEU A 463 11.15 -1.85 22.99
N LYS A 464 12.44 -2.01 22.65
CA LYS A 464 13.53 -1.93 23.63
C LYS A 464 13.61 -0.52 24.24
N VAL A 465 13.62 0.51 23.40
CA VAL A 465 13.62 1.93 23.80
C VAL A 465 12.41 2.25 24.69
N GLY A 466 11.21 1.71 24.40
CA GLY A 466 10.03 1.90 25.25
C GLY A 466 10.07 1.18 26.60
N LYS A 467 10.83 0.08 26.75
CA LYS A 467 11.01 -0.63 28.03
C LYS A 467 12.06 0.03 28.90
N GLU A 468 13.11 0.57 28.28
CA GLU A 468 14.18 1.27 28.97
C GLU A 468 13.67 2.65 29.40
N LYS A 469 13.19 2.77 30.65
CA LYS A 469 12.69 4.03 31.29
C LYS A 469 13.69 5.21 31.32
N ARG A 470 14.82 5.11 30.62
CA ARG A 470 15.96 6.04 30.67
C ARG A 470 16.54 6.32 29.29
N VAL A 471 15.68 6.59 28.31
CA VAL A 471 16.16 7.21 27.07
C VAL A 471 16.45 8.67 27.40
N SER A 472 17.61 8.92 28.01
CA SER A 472 18.21 10.24 28.03
C SER A 472 18.56 10.57 26.58
N CYS A 473 17.59 11.08 25.81
CA CYS A 473 17.87 11.74 24.54
C CYS A 473 18.75 12.94 24.87
N ASN A 474 20.06 12.75 24.98
CA ASN A 474 21.08 13.80 25.03
C ASN A 474 21.20 14.51 23.68
N MET A 475 20.08 14.71 22.99
CA MET A 475 19.93 15.77 22.01
C MET A 475 19.72 17.07 22.80
N THR A 476 20.82 17.62 23.30
CA THR A 476 20.89 18.87 24.06
C THR A 476 20.62 20.11 23.20
N VAL A 477 19.61 20.08 22.31
CA VAL A 477 19.38 21.15 21.32
C VAL A 477 18.31 22.15 21.77
N PHE A 478 17.54 21.88 22.82
CA PHE A 478 16.59 22.87 23.36
C PHE A 478 16.58 22.89 24.89
N ASP A 479 16.45 24.10 25.41
CA ASP A 479 16.55 24.54 26.80
C ASP A 479 15.97 23.60 27.87
N GLU A 480 16.61 23.68 29.03
CA GLU A 480 16.52 22.88 30.26
C GLU A 480 15.11 22.71 30.85
N GLN A 481 14.24 21.94 30.20
CA GLN A 481 13.09 21.30 30.85
C GLN A 481 13.29 19.78 30.90
N PRO A 482 13.12 19.12 32.06
CA PRO A 482 13.41 17.71 32.23
C PRO A 482 12.39 16.84 31.47
N VAL A 483 12.74 16.44 30.24
CA VAL A 483 12.01 15.47 29.40
C VAL A 483 11.95 14.07 30.03
N ALA A 484 12.65 13.84 31.15
CA ALA A 484 12.75 12.54 31.81
C ALA A 484 11.40 11.98 32.29
N GLU A 485 10.41 12.81 32.56
CA GLU A 485 9.09 12.36 33.02
C GLU A 485 8.14 11.99 31.86
N ALA A 486 8.40 12.50 30.65
CA ALA A 486 7.60 12.22 29.46
C ALA A 486 7.88 10.84 28.83
N LEU A 487 8.88 10.08 29.30
CA LEU A 487 9.34 8.83 28.68
C LEU A 487 8.92 7.55 29.42
N ALA A 488 8.04 7.65 30.43
CA ALA A 488 7.33 6.48 30.96
C ALA A 488 6.24 5.94 30.00
N MET A 489 6.31 6.30 28.72
CA MET A 489 5.31 5.97 27.71
C MET A 489 5.54 4.56 27.17
N GLY A 490 4.49 3.76 27.16
CA GLY A 490 4.51 2.45 26.51
C GLY A 490 4.66 2.61 25.00
N VAL A 491 5.80 2.18 24.46
CA VAL A 491 5.91 1.90 23.02
C VAL A 491 5.38 0.48 22.79
N VAL A 492 4.41 0.38 21.91
CA VAL A 492 3.82 -0.89 21.48
C VAL A 492 3.97 -1.03 19.97
N ALA A 493 4.03 -2.27 19.49
CA ALA A 493 4.11 -2.57 18.07
C ALA A 493 3.45 -3.92 17.82
N SER A 494 2.82 -4.08 16.66
CA SER A 494 2.53 -5.42 16.16
C SER A 494 3.86 -6.04 15.76
N ILE A 495 4.41 -6.94 16.59
CA ILE A 495 5.56 -7.76 16.17
C ILE A 495 4.99 -8.78 15.18
N PRO A 496 5.42 -8.75 13.91
CA PRO A 496 5.00 -9.78 12.99
C PRO A 496 5.73 -11.08 13.38
N ASP A 497 4.96 -12.14 13.55
CA ASP A 497 5.45 -13.46 13.93
C ASP A 497 5.99 -14.21 12.70
N PRO A 498 7.23 -14.72 12.70
CA PRO A 498 8.52 -14.13 13.10
C PRO A 498 9.23 -13.42 11.92
N ASN A 499 8.50 -13.00 10.89
CA ASN A 499 9.04 -12.42 9.65
C ASN A 499 8.63 -10.96 9.51
N PRO A 500 9.44 -10.07 8.89
CA PRO A 500 8.99 -8.72 8.58
C PRO A 500 7.69 -8.73 7.75
N PRO A 501 6.85 -7.67 7.82
CA PRO A 501 5.58 -7.64 7.11
C PRO A 501 5.80 -7.87 5.63
N TRP A 502 4.99 -8.74 5.02
CA TRP A 502 5.14 -9.06 3.62
C TRP A 502 4.77 -7.86 2.75
N HIS A 503 5.68 -7.46 1.87
CA HIS A 503 5.45 -6.36 0.95
C HIS A 503 4.59 -6.82 -0.24
N LEU A 504 3.41 -6.20 -0.41
CA LEU A 504 2.45 -6.56 -1.48
C LEU A 504 2.95 -6.29 -2.91
N ASP A 505 4.05 -5.56 -3.09
CA ASP A 505 4.61 -5.26 -4.41
C ASP A 505 5.68 -6.27 -4.85
N THR A 506 6.35 -6.94 -3.90
CA THR A 506 7.47 -7.84 -4.17
C THR A 506 7.17 -9.31 -3.93
N MET A 507 6.20 -9.64 -3.08
CA MET A 507 5.92 -11.01 -2.67
C MET A 507 4.62 -11.55 -3.29
N ILE A 508 4.59 -12.86 -3.51
CA ILE A 508 3.38 -13.62 -3.91
C ILE A 508 3.18 -14.69 -2.85
N GLY A 509 1.97 -14.79 -2.31
CA GLY A 509 1.65 -15.72 -1.24
C GLY A 509 0.16 -15.71 -0.91
N PRO A 510 -0.27 -16.55 0.05
CA PRO A 510 -1.65 -16.58 0.49
C PRO A 510 -2.02 -15.26 1.18
N ALA A 511 -3.27 -14.83 1.02
CA ALA A 511 -3.75 -13.55 1.53
C ALA A 511 -3.44 -13.28 3.02
N PRO A 512 -3.56 -14.25 3.94
CA PRO A 512 -3.28 -14.02 5.36
C PRO A 512 -1.87 -13.51 5.67
N LYS A 513 -0.86 -13.83 4.84
CA LYS A 513 0.51 -13.32 5.02
C LYS A 513 0.63 -11.81 4.84
N PHE A 514 -0.37 -11.17 4.23
CA PHE A 514 -0.42 -9.74 3.97
C PHE A 514 -1.37 -8.98 4.91
N TYR A 515 -2.07 -9.68 5.82
CA TYR A 515 -3.02 -9.04 6.75
C TYR A 515 -2.33 -7.99 7.63
N ASP A 516 -1.12 -8.27 8.12
CA ASP A 516 -0.35 -7.34 8.96
C ASP A 516 -0.14 -5.97 8.31
N THR A 517 -0.05 -5.91 6.97
CA THR A 517 -0.02 -4.62 6.27
C THR A 517 -1.30 -3.84 6.59
N PHE A 518 -2.47 -4.38 6.29
CA PHE A 518 -3.72 -3.65 6.52
C PHE A 518 -4.02 -3.44 8.01
N VAL A 519 -3.62 -4.36 8.89
CA VAL A 519 -3.71 -4.18 10.34
C VAL A 519 -2.88 -2.97 10.78
N ASP A 520 -1.61 -2.88 10.38
CA ASP A 520 -0.77 -1.72 10.68
C ASP A 520 -1.36 -0.43 10.11
N LEU A 521 -1.89 -0.47 8.88
CA LEU A 521 -2.51 0.69 8.24
C LEU A 521 -3.64 1.26 9.10
N TYR A 522 -4.55 0.39 9.56
CA TYR A 522 -5.71 0.81 10.34
C TYR A 522 -5.34 1.15 11.79
N LEU A 523 -4.43 0.44 12.43
CA LEU A 523 -3.90 0.84 13.74
C LEU A 523 -3.24 2.22 13.67
N MET A 524 -2.56 2.56 12.57
CA MET A 524 -2.05 3.93 12.42
C MET A 524 -3.14 4.95 12.10
N ALA A 525 -4.13 4.59 11.27
CA ALA A 525 -5.23 5.49 10.92
C ALA A 525 -6.18 5.79 12.11
N LEU A 526 -6.28 4.86 13.06
CA LEU A 526 -7.03 5.00 14.30
C LEU A 526 -6.28 5.80 15.37
N ALA A 527 -5.01 6.14 15.16
CA ALA A 527 -4.26 6.97 16.08
C ALA A 527 -4.84 8.41 16.12
N GLY A 528 -4.56 9.14 17.20
CA GLY A 528 -4.93 10.55 17.27
C GLY A 528 -4.06 11.41 16.37
N CYS A 529 -2.79 11.04 16.23
CA CYS A 529 -1.79 11.73 15.43
C CYS A 529 -0.81 10.73 14.82
N VAL A 530 -0.18 11.09 13.70
CA VAL A 530 0.75 10.19 12.99
C VAL A 530 2.06 10.89 12.68
N THR A 531 3.18 10.29 13.06
CA THR A 531 4.49 10.62 12.50
C THR A 531 4.82 9.65 11.37
N HIS A 532 5.40 10.15 10.28
CA HIS A 532 5.72 9.30 9.15
C HIS A 532 7.00 9.69 8.43
N GLY A 533 7.73 8.67 7.96
CA GLY A 533 8.89 8.83 7.07
C GLY A 533 8.53 8.95 5.59
N LYS A 534 9.49 8.55 4.73
CA LYS A 534 9.28 8.43 3.28
C LYS A 534 8.45 7.20 2.92
N GLY A 535 7.89 7.21 1.71
CA GLY A 535 7.34 6.03 1.06
C GLY A 535 5.82 5.90 1.14
N GLY A 536 5.10 7.00 1.38
CA GLY A 536 3.66 7.12 1.15
C GLY A 536 2.75 6.45 2.18
N TYR A 537 3.21 5.37 2.82
CA TYR A 537 2.41 4.48 3.67
C TYR A 537 1.92 5.12 4.98
N GLY A 538 2.82 5.65 5.82
CA GLY A 538 2.39 6.38 7.03
C GLY A 538 1.55 7.63 6.71
N HIS A 539 1.88 8.36 5.64
CA HIS A 539 1.04 9.46 5.14
C HIS A 539 -0.33 8.96 4.65
N TRP A 540 -0.43 7.72 4.13
CA TRP A 540 -1.70 7.14 3.73
C TRP A 540 -2.57 6.85 4.95
N ALA A 541 -2.00 6.28 6.02
CA ALA A 541 -2.70 6.08 7.28
C ALA A 541 -3.24 7.40 7.84
N LEU A 542 -2.43 8.47 7.82
CA LEU A 542 -2.86 9.82 8.21
C LEU A 542 -4.09 10.29 7.43
N LEU A 543 -4.08 10.14 6.10
CA LEU A 543 -5.20 10.54 5.25
C LEU A 543 -6.45 9.68 5.52
N ILE A 544 -6.29 8.39 5.81
CA ILE A 544 -7.38 7.50 6.22
C ILE A 544 -7.93 7.92 7.58
N GLY A 545 -7.09 8.37 8.52
CA GLY A 545 -7.51 8.82 9.85
C GLY A 545 -8.27 10.14 9.84
N GLY A 546 -8.07 10.98 8.82
CA GLY A 546 -8.74 12.26 8.65
C GLY A 546 -8.17 13.40 9.51
N ASN A 547 -7.42 13.12 10.57
CA ASN A 547 -6.72 14.14 11.36
C ASN A 547 -5.39 14.57 10.72
N VAL A 548 -5.47 15.15 9.52
CA VAL A 548 -4.29 15.55 8.74
C VAL A 548 -3.49 16.70 9.37
N ASN A 549 -4.08 17.43 10.32
CA ASN A 549 -3.42 18.51 11.05
C ASN A 549 -2.52 18.00 12.18
N CYS A 550 -2.74 16.79 12.69
CA CYS A 550 -1.87 16.23 13.72
C CYS A 550 -0.82 15.28 13.13
N THR A 551 0.18 15.85 12.46
CA THR A 551 1.23 15.07 11.78
C THR A 551 2.63 15.70 11.85
N LEU A 552 3.64 14.84 11.92
CA LEU A 552 5.05 15.22 11.76
C LEU A 552 5.72 14.36 10.70
N GLN A 553 6.45 15.01 9.80
CA GLN A 553 7.34 14.29 8.92
C GLN A 553 8.68 14.09 9.60
N GLN A 554 8.99 12.83 9.91
CA GLN A 554 10.28 12.47 10.48
C GLN A 554 11.38 12.41 9.42
N ASP A 555 12.61 12.50 9.87
CA ASP A 555 13.77 12.35 9.01
C ASP A 555 13.87 11.00 8.33
N ILE A 556 14.60 11.01 7.22
CA ILE A 556 14.54 9.95 6.23
C ILE A 556 15.89 9.24 6.16
N ILE A 557 15.85 7.92 6.35
CA ILE A 557 17.01 7.07 6.14
C ILE A 557 17.56 7.26 4.72
N GLY A 558 18.86 7.59 4.61
CA GLY A 558 19.55 7.81 3.35
C GLY A 558 19.73 9.28 2.93
N ARG A 559 19.32 10.26 3.74
CA ARG A 559 19.82 11.64 3.59
C ARG A 559 21.26 11.73 4.09
N ARG A 560 22.14 12.35 3.31
CA ARG A 560 23.57 12.52 3.65
C ARG A 560 23.85 13.55 4.74
N ARG A 561 22.84 14.30 5.19
CA ARG A 561 22.97 15.31 6.24
C ARG A 561 21.83 15.11 7.21
N PHE A 562 22.18 14.97 8.49
CA PHE A 562 21.25 15.14 9.58
C PHE A 562 20.92 16.65 9.65
N PRO A 563 19.67 17.06 9.43
CA PRO A 563 19.26 18.42 9.75
C PRO A 563 19.42 18.67 11.25
N GLU A 564 19.61 19.93 11.62
CA GLU A 564 19.70 20.36 13.03
C GLU A 564 18.39 20.08 13.79
N ASN A 565 17.26 19.97 13.09
CA ASN A 565 15.99 19.54 13.64
C ASN A 565 15.47 18.30 12.91
N PRO A 566 15.44 17.12 13.56
CA PRO A 566 15.13 15.87 12.87
C PRO A 566 13.62 15.57 12.80
N CYS A 567 12.79 16.46 13.35
CA CYS A 567 11.35 16.48 13.22
C CYS A 567 10.93 17.74 12.47
N THR A 568 10.49 17.59 11.22
CA THR A 568 9.99 18.74 10.45
C THR A 568 8.47 18.82 10.61
N PHE A 569 7.99 19.87 11.27
CA PHE A 569 6.56 20.18 11.31
C PHE A 569 6.07 20.44 9.89
N THR A 570 4.91 19.85 9.55
CA THR A 570 4.20 20.30 8.35
C THR A 570 3.68 21.72 8.60
N PRO A 571 3.72 22.62 7.59
CA PRO A 571 3.45 24.05 7.81
C PRO A 571 2.12 24.36 8.51
N SER A 572 1.08 23.54 8.31
CA SER A 572 -0.25 23.74 8.90
C SER A 572 -0.26 23.68 10.43
N VAL A 573 0.57 22.83 11.04
CA VAL A 573 0.56 22.59 12.50
C VAL A 573 1.19 23.74 13.28
N ARG A 574 2.12 24.47 12.65
CA ARG A 574 2.88 25.53 13.32
C ARG A 574 2.03 26.75 13.64
N GLU A 575 0.96 26.98 12.88
CA GLU A 575 0.02 28.08 13.10
C GLU A 575 -1.00 27.71 14.17
N GLU A 576 -1.62 26.51 14.10
CA GLU A 576 -2.62 26.06 15.09
C GLU A 576 -2.04 25.82 16.50
N LEU A 577 -0.82 25.29 16.64
CA LEU A 577 -0.21 25.04 17.96
C LEU A 577 0.13 26.34 18.72
N LYS A 578 0.26 27.47 18.02
CA LYS A 578 0.46 28.77 18.67
C LYS A 578 -0.83 29.36 19.21
N GLU A 579 -1.97 29.03 18.59
CA GLU A 579 -3.29 29.54 18.98
C GLU A 579 -3.99 28.65 20.02
N ASN A 580 -3.74 27.33 20.01
CA ASN A 580 -4.44 26.38 20.87
C ASN A 580 -3.83 26.13 22.27
N LYS A 581 -2.80 26.89 22.68
CA LYS A 581 -2.26 26.74 24.04
C LYS A 581 -3.23 27.18 25.16
N ASP A 582 -4.29 27.91 24.81
CA ASP A 582 -5.22 28.49 25.79
C ASP A 582 -6.66 27.92 25.74
N THR A 583 -6.94 26.88 24.92
CA THR A 583 -8.32 26.35 24.79
C THR A 583 -8.36 24.82 24.60
N GLU A 584 -8.12 24.04 25.65
CA GLU A 584 -8.44 22.60 25.66
C GLU A 584 -9.96 22.39 25.86
N THR A 585 -10.73 22.63 24.81
CA THR A 585 -12.06 22.02 24.63
C THR A 585 -12.17 21.55 23.18
N LEU A 586 -11.65 20.36 22.91
CA LEU A 586 -11.86 19.68 21.62
C LEU A 586 -13.37 19.54 21.38
N SER A 587 -13.85 20.19 20.32
CA SER A 587 -15.22 20.10 19.83
C SER A 587 -15.68 18.63 19.71
N SER A 588 -16.81 18.32 20.33
CA SER A 588 -17.48 17.02 20.30
C SER A 588 -17.93 16.58 18.90
N SER A 589 -17.91 17.47 17.90
CA SER A 589 -18.26 17.14 16.50
C SER A 589 -17.19 16.35 15.75
N ALA A 590 -15.97 16.22 16.30
CA ALA A 590 -14.93 15.35 15.75
C ALA A 590 -15.02 13.90 16.25
N ARG A 591 -16.04 13.58 17.07
CA ARG A 591 -16.31 12.22 17.58
C ARG A 591 -17.10 11.34 16.62
N ASP A 592 -17.23 11.73 15.35
CA ASP A 592 -17.59 10.82 14.25
C ASP A 592 -16.47 9.81 14.07
N SER A 593 -16.42 8.92 15.06
CA SER A 593 -15.33 8.02 15.34
C SER A 593 -15.16 7.14 14.11
N LEU A 594 -13.91 6.79 13.81
CA LEU A 594 -13.58 5.56 13.08
C LEU A 594 -14.02 4.31 13.88
N LEU A 595 -15.12 4.39 14.64
CA LEU A 595 -15.88 3.23 15.02
C LEU A 595 -16.25 2.58 13.69
N MET A 596 -15.46 1.56 13.34
CA MET A 596 -16.01 0.43 12.63
C MET A 596 -17.40 0.23 13.22
N PRO A 597 -18.47 0.24 12.41
CA PRO A 597 -19.82 0.01 12.94
C PRO A 597 -19.68 -1.16 13.91
N PRO A 598 -20.18 -1.03 15.15
CA PRO A 598 -19.90 -1.98 16.22
C PRO A 598 -20.02 -3.35 15.58
N MET A 599 -18.91 -4.10 15.56
CA MET A 599 -18.87 -5.42 14.95
C MET A 599 -19.65 -6.34 15.88
N THR A 600 -20.94 -6.07 16.03
CA THR A 600 -21.92 -7.00 16.51
C THR A 600 -21.75 -8.17 15.58
N LYS A 601 -21.18 -9.26 16.13
CA LYS A 601 -21.28 -10.58 15.53
C LYS A 601 -22.72 -10.67 15.06
N VAL A 602 -22.92 -10.63 13.74
CA VAL A 602 -24.19 -10.99 13.16
C VAL A 602 -24.34 -12.42 13.61
N LEU A 603 -25.15 -12.63 14.65
CA LEU A 603 -25.50 -13.97 15.09
C LEU A 603 -26.17 -14.57 13.86
N ASP A 604 -25.47 -15.51 13.23
CA ASP A 604 -25.98 -16.35 12.14
C ASP A 604 -27.27 -16.98 12.65
N GLY A 605 -28.41 -16.37 12.31
CA GLY A 605 -29.69 -16.67 12.93
C GLY A 605 -30.85 -16.50 11.98
N ASP A 606 -31.05 -15.32 11.39
CA ASP A 606 -32.32 -15.05 10.68
C ASP A 606 -32.18 -14.08 9.49
N ILE A 607 -31.37 -14.43 8.48
CA ILE A 607 -31.47 -13.80 7.15
C ILE A 607 -31.55 -14.89 6.08
N LEU A 608 -32.68 -15.62 6.10
CA LEU A 608 -33.29 -16.25 4.95
C LEU A 608 -34.79 -15.93 5.00
N ARG A 609 -35.16 -14.75 4.51
CA ARG A 609 -36.51 -14.44 3.99
C ARG A 609 -36.40 -13.55 2.78
#